data_AF-A0A132B9W6-F1
#
_entry.id   AF-A0A132B9W6-F1
#
_cell.length_a   1.000
_cell.length_b   1.000
_cell.length_c   1.000
_cell.angle_alpha   90.00
_cell.angle_beta   90.00
_cell.angle_gamma   90.00
#
_symmetry.space_group_name_H-M   'P 1'
#
loop_
_entity.id
_entity.type
_entity.pdbx_description
1 polymer ?
#
loop_
_entity_poly.entity_id
_entity_poly.type
_entity_poly.pdbx_seq_one_letter_code
_entity_poly.pdbx_strand_id
1 'polypeptide(L)'
;MFEEALSRRRKAYGENDRASFVTGKLLLGYGNVRAQQNLQDESFELHQQCLLHYKSTVGNHHHRTGDGCVKLADHYVRLKRYNTALYVWFWRC
;
A
#
# COMPACT_ATOMS: atom_id res chain seq x y z
N MET A 1 0.64 16.99 -4.64
CA MET A 1 0.30 16.88 -3.20
C MET A 1 0.88 15.63 -2.54
N PHE A 2 0.55 14.41 -2.98
CA PHE A 2 1.08 13.17 -2.38
C PHE A 2 2.61 13.03 -2.50
N GLU A 3 3.15 13.28 -3.69
CA GLU A 3 4.60 13.22 -3.94
C GLU A 3 5.39 14.19 -3.07
N GLU A 4 4.86 15.41 -2.90
CA GLU A 4 5.47 16.41 -2.03
C GLU A 4 5.43 15.99 -0.56
N ALA A 5 4.31 15.42 -0.09
CA ALA A 5 4.19 14.89 1.26
C ALA A 5 5.16 13.71 1.51
N LEU A 6 5.31 12.81 0.54
CA LEU A 6 6.26 11.70 0.58
C LEU A 6 7.71 12.22 0.56
N SER A 7 8.02 13.23 -0.25
CA SER A 7 9.33 13.88 -0.29
C SER A 7 9.67 14.54 1.05
N ARG A 8 8.72 15.25 1.67
CA ARG A 8 8.90 15.83 3.01
C ARG A 8 9.14 14.77 4.08
N ARG A 9 8.40 13.65 4.04
CA ARG A 9 8.60 12.50 4.92
C ARG A 9 10.00 11.91 4.77
N ARG A 10 10.41 11.66 3.53
CA ARG A 10 11.73 11.12 3.21
C ARG A 10 12.87 12.02 3.72
N LYS A 11 12.73 13.34 3.58
CA LYS A 11 13.71 14.31 4.10
C LYS A 11 13.78 14.32 5.63
N ALA A 12 12.65 14.14 6.31
CA ALA A 12 12.58 14.22 7.77
C ALA A 12 12.99 12.92 8.48
N TYR A 13 12.68 11.76 7.91
CA TYR A 13 12.83 10.45 8.58
C TYR A 13 13.69 9.45 7.80
N GLY A 14 14.20 9.82 6.63
CA GLY A 14 14.95 8.94 5.74
C GLY A 14 14.07 8.12 4.80
N GLU A 15 14.71 7.31 3.97
CA GLU A 15 14.02 6.37 3.08
C GLU A 15 13.27 5.29 3.89
N ASN A 16 12.05 4.97 3.45
CA ASN A 16 11.17 4.00 4.12
C ASN A 16 10.94 4.29 5.61
N ASP A 17 10.62 5.54 5.94
CA ASP A 17 10.26 6.02 7.28
C ASP A 17 9.53 4.95 8.12
N ARG A 18 10.22 4.37 9.09
CA ARG A 18 9.60 3.40 10.02
C ARG A 18 9.08 4.03 11.30
N ALA A 19 9.24 5.34 11.49
CA ALA A 19 8.83 6.03 12.69
C ALA A 19 7.30 6.06 12.85
N SER A 20 6.56 6.01 11.73
CA SER A 20 5.10 5.98 11.75
C SER A 20 4.50 5.27 10.54
N PHE A 21 3.26 4.79 10.68
CA PHE A 21 2.49 4.22 9.57
C PHE A 21 2.04 5.28 8.52
N VAL A 22 2.31 6.57 8.75
CA VAL A 22 1.66 7.63 7.98
C VAL A 22 2.17 7.69 6.54
N THR A 23 3.41 7.26 6.27
CA THR A 23 3.90 7.08 4.89
C THR A 23 3.11 5.98 4.18
N GLY A 24 2.82 4.85 4.85
CA GLY A 24 1.90 3.84 4.34
C GLY A 24 0.51 4.41 4.01
N LYS A 25 -0.02 5.31 4.84
CA LYS A 25 -1.32 5.98 4.58
C LYS A 25 -1.28 6.90 3.35
N LEU A 26 -0.19 7.64 3.17
CA LEU A 26 0.02 8.46 1.97
C LEU A 26 0.10 7.60 0.71
N LEU A 27 0.83 6.49 0.76
CA LEU A 27 0.94 5.53 -0.35
C LEU A 27 -0.42 4.92 -0.71
N LEU A 28 -1.22 4.54 0.29
CA LEU A 28 -2.58 4.02 0.09
C LEU A 28 -3.49 5.05 -0.60
N GLY A 29 -3.49 6.28 -0.10
CA GLY A 29 -4.26 7.37 -0.70
C GLY A 29 -3.83 7.67 -2.13
N TYR A 30 -2.52 7.70 -2.37
CA TYR A 30 -1.97 7.96 -3.69
C TYR A 30 -2.32 6.84 -4.68
N GLY A 31 -2.18 5.58 -4.26
CA GLY A 31 -2.57 4.41 -5.06
C GLY A 31 -4.04 4.44 -5.45
N ASN A 32 -4.94 4.82 -4.54
CA ASN A 32 -6.37 4.97 -4.86
C ASN A 32 -6.62 6.04 -5.93
N VAL A 33 -5.94 7.19 -5.85
CA VAL A 33 -6.07 8.25 -6.86
C VAL A 33 -5.58 7.76 -8.22
N ARG A 34 -4.43 7.08 -8.27
CA ARG A 34 -3.91 6.51 -9.53
C ARG A 34 -4.86 5.47 -10.12
N ALA A 35 -5.49 4.63 -9.30
CA ALA A 35 -6.53 3.70 -9.77
C ALA A 35 -7.73 4.43 -10.38
N GLN A 36 -8.20 5.53 -9.76
CA GLN A 36 -9.29 6.34 -10.29
C GLN A 36 -8.93 7.05 -11.61
N GLN A 37 -7.64 7.32 -11.83
CA GLN A 37 -7.11 7.86 -13.09
C GLN A 37 -6.88 6.79 -14.17
N ASN A 38 -7.30 5.54 -13.95
CA ASN A 38 -7.02 4.38 -14.80
C ASN A 38 -5.53 4.00 -14.92
N LEU A 39 -4.67 4.53 -14.05
CA LEU A 39 -3.25 4.19 -13.96
C LEU A 39 -3.08 2.97 -13.03
N GLN A 40 -3.54 1.81 -13.51
CA GLN A 40 -3.67 0.59 -12.69
C GLN A 40 -2.33 0.00 -12.25
N ASP A 41 -1.28 0.13 -13.07
CA ASP A 41 0.05 -0.39 -12.77
C ASP A 41 0.75 0.45 -11.69
N GLU A 42 0.74 1.78 -11.84
CA GLU A 42 1.24 2.71 -10.81
C GLU A 42 0.49 2.52 -9.48
N SER A 43 -0.83 2.37 -9.54
CA SER A 43 -1.65 2.10 -8.36
C SER A 43 -1.26 0.79 -7.67
N PHE A 44 -1.00 -0.26 -8.46
CA PHE A 44 -0.57 -1.55 -7.93
C PHE A 44 0.77 -1.46 -7.20
N GLU A 45 1.75 -0.78 -7.78
CA GLU A 45 3.06 -0.56 -7.14
C GLU A 45 2.93 0.23 -5.82
N LEU A 46 2.12 1.29 -5.81
CA LEU A 46 1.87 2.10 -4.62
C LEU A 46 1.20 1.29 -3.50
N HIS A 47 0.21 0.46 -3.83
CA HIS A 47 -0.43 -0.42 -2.86
C HIS A 47 0.50 -1.53 -2.35
N GLN A 48 1.40 -2.04 -3.18
CA GLN A 48 2.42 -3.00 -2.74
C GLN A 48 3.42 -2.35 -1.77
N GLN A 49 3.89 -1.14 -2.07
CA GLN A 49 4.76 -0.36 -1.18
C GLN A 49 4.04 -0.04 0.14
N CYS A 50 2.76 0.35 0.08
CA CYS A 50 1.92 0.57 1.24
C CYS A 50 1.87 -0.65 2.17
N LEU A 51 1.59 -1.84 1.62
CA LEU A 51 1.50 -3.07 2.40
C LEU A 51 2.85 -3.40 3.08
N LEU A 52 3.96 -3.31 2.34
CA LEU A 52 5.30 -3.51 2.90
C LEU A 52 5.58 -2.54 4.04
N HIS A 53 5.18 -1.28 3.87
CA HIS A 53 5.36 -0.25 4.87
C HIS A 53 4.55 -0.55 6.14
N TYR A 54 3.27 -0.90 6.03
CA TYR A 54 2.43 -1.24 7.18
C TYR A 54 2.99 -2.45 7.94
N LYS A 55 3.40 -3.50 7.22
CA LYS A 55 4.05 -4.65 7.85
C LYS A 55 5.30 -4.28 8.64
N SER A 56 6.13 -3.39 8.09
CA SER A 56 7.38 -2.98 8.73
C SER A 56 7.20 -2.02 9.92
N THR A 57 6.04 -1.37 10.05
CA THR A 57 5.79 -0.32 11.06
C THR A 57 4.84 -0.74 12.16
N VAL A 58 3.72 -1.36 11.79
CA VAL A 58 2.66 -1.76 12.73
C VAL A 58 2.46 -3.28 12.81
N GLY A 59 3.16 -4.05 11.96
CA GLY A 59 3.09 -5.51 11.93
C GLY A 59 1.91 -6.05 11.12
N ASN A 60 1.86 -7.38 10.99
CA ASN A 60 0.88 -8.07 10.14
C ASN A 60 -0.56 -7.98 10.67
N HIS A 61 -0.75 -8.11 11.99
CA HIS A 61 -2.06 -8.20 12.64
C HIS A 61 -2.77 -6.85 12.86
N HIS A 62 -2.20 -5.75 12.38
CA HIS A 62 -2.80 -4.43 12.53
C HIS A 62 -3.85 -4.17 11.44
N HIS A 63 -5.02 -3.61 11.79
CA HIS A 63 -6.12 -3.39 10.84
C HIS A 63 -5.71 -2.64 9.56
N ARG A 64 -4.77 -1.69 9.65
CA ARG A 64 -4.22 -0.99 8.47
C ARG A 64 -3.45 -1.89 7.51
N THR A 65 -2.75 -2.90 8.02
CA THR A 65 -2.13 -3.91 7.16
C THR A 65 -3.21 -4.66 6.39
N GLY A 66 -4.35 -4.94 7.06
CA GLY A 66 -5.58 -5.42 6.41
C GLY A 66 -6.07 -4.49 5.30
N ASP A 67 -6.14 -3.17 5.52
CA ASP A 67 -6.53 -2.22 4.46
C ASP A 67 -5.61 -2.34 3.22
N GLY A 68 -4.30 -2.47 3.43
CA GLY A 68 -3.31 -2.68 2.37
C GLY A 68 -3.50 -4.02 1.64
N CYS A 69 -3.80 -5.10 2.37
CA CYS A 69 -4.08 -6.40 1.78
C CYS A 69 -5.31 -6.38 0.88
N VAL A 70 -6.41 -5.76 1.34
CA VAL A 70 -7.67 -5.69 0.58
C VAL A 70 -7.42 -5.01 -0.75
N LYS A 71 -6.74 -3.85 -0.73
CA LYS A 71 -6.39 -3.14 -1.97
C LYS A 71 -5.52 -3.96 -2.90
N LEU A 72 -4.50 -4.64 -2.38
CA LEU A 72 -3.63 -5.46 -3.21
C LEU A 72 -4.38 -6.66 -3.82
N ALA A 73 -5.29 -7.28 -3.08
CA ALA A 73 -6.13 -8.34 -3.59
C ALA A 73 -7.10 -7.86 -4.69
N ASP A 74 -7.68 -6.65 -4.56
CA ASP A 74 -8.51 -6.06 -5.63
C ASP A 74 -7.74 -5.98 -6.96
N HIS A 75 -6.44 -5.62 -6.92
CA HIS A 75 -5.61 -5.65 -8.13
C HIS A 75 -5.45 -7.06 -8.70
N TYR A 76 -5.25 -8.07 -7.85
CA TYR A 76 -5.13 -9.44 -8.32
C TYR A 76 -6.46 -10.00 -8.87
N VAL A 77 -7.60 -9.60 -8.31
CA VAL A 77 -8.93 -9.92 -8.86
C VAL A 77 -9.09 -9.31 -10.25
N ARG A 78 -8.72 -8.04 -10.46
CA ARG A 78 -8.75 -7.38 -11.78
C ARG A 78 -7.88 -8.12 -12.80
N LEU A 79 -6.71 -8.62 -12.38
CA LEU A 79 -5.80 -9.41 -13.20
C LEU A 79 -6.24 -10.88 -13.37
N LYS A 80 -7.42 -11.27 -12.86
CA LYS A 80 -7.94 -12.65 -12.87
C LYS A 80 -7.02 -13.67 -12.18
N ARG A 81 -6.17 -13.20 -11.25
CA ARG A 81 -5.26 -14.02 -10.45
C ARG A 81 -5.88 -14.36 -9.09
N TYR A 82 -7.01 -15.07 -9.12
CA TYR A 82 -7.85 -15.33 -7.94
C TYR A 82 -7.12 -16.05 -6.80
N ASN A 83 -6.27 -17.03 -7.12
CA ASN A 83 -5.47 -17.73 -6.11
C ASN A 83 -4.51 -16.79 -5.37
N THR A 84 -3.89 -15.86 -6.09
CA THR A 84 -3.01 -14.85 -5.48
C THR A 84 -3.82 -13.84 -4.67
N ALA A 85 -5.01 -13.44 -5.14
CA ALA A 85 -5.91 -12.56 -4.39
C ALA A 85 -6.31 -13.18 -3.04
N LEU A 86 -6.76 -14.44 -3.05
CA LEU A 86 -7.11 -15.19 -1.85
C LEU A 86 -5.93 -15.33 -0.89
N TYR A 87 -4.75 -15.69 -1.41
CA TYR A 87 -3.55 -15.78 -0.60
C TYR A 87 -3.21 -14.45 0.09
N VAL A 88 -3.32 -13.34 -0.63
CA VAL A 88 -3.04 -12.01 -0.08
C VAL A 88 -4.05 -11.62 1.00
N TRP A 89 -5.32 -11.95 0.80
CA TRP A 89 -6.39 -11.70 1.76
C TRP A 89 -6.25 -12.50 3.06
N PHE A 90 -5.88 -13.78 2.97
CA PHE A 90 -5.91 -14.69 4.11
C PHE A 90 -4.57 -14.91 4.80
N TRP A 91 -3.46 -14.92 4.06
CA TRP A 91 -2.15 -15.38 4.55
C TRP A 91 -1.07 -14.31 4.52
N ARG A 92 -1.31 -13.23 3.78
CA ARG A 92 -0.38 -12.10 3.66
C ARG A 92 -0.85 -10.89 4.48
N CYS A 93 -1.98 -10.99 5.16
CA CYS A 93 -2.24 -10.34 6.43
C CYS A 93 -1.99 -11.40 7.53
#